data_AF-F8UJY9-F1
#
_entry.id   AF-F8UJY9-F1
#
_cell.length_a   1.000
_cell.length_b   1.000
_cell.length_c   1.000
_cell.angle_alpha   90.00
_cell.angle_beta   90.00
_cell.angle_gamma   90.00
#
_symmetry.space_group_name_H-M   'P 1'
#
loop_
_entity.id
_entity.type
_entity.pdbx_description
1 polymer ?
#
loop_
_entity_poly.entity_id
_entity_poly.type
_entity_poly.pdbx_seq_one_letter_code
_entity_poly.pdbx_strand_id
1 'polypeptide(L)'
;YLDKASVLAHKLTLNISNDVSLNNQSKLSANNLKIKKVRDLNLNNSELSANNLTLNTSNNITLKNKSKFTAGNMTLNVTNNVTLNNDSEL
;
A
#
# COMPACT_ATOMS: atom_id res chain seq x y z
N TYR A 1 -4.18 -3.05 -9.63
CA TYR A 1 -4.08 -4.44 -9.13
C TYR A 1 -2.73 -4.98 -9.56
N LEU A 2 -1.95 -5.52 -8.62
CA LEU A 2 -0.71 -6.24 -8.91
C LEU A 2 -0.85 -7.67 -8.38
N ASP A 3 -0.45 -8.63 -9.20
CA ASP A 3 -0.39 -10.04 -8.85
C ASP A 3 0.91 -10.64 -9.37
N LYS A 4 1.73 -11.18 -8.47
CA LYS A 4 3.10 -11.65 -8.76
C LYS A 4 3.92 -10.66 -9.61
N ALA A 5 3.76 -9.37 -9.34
CA ALA A 5 4.34 -8.29 -10.15
C ALA A 5 5.05 -7.24 -9.28
N SER A 6 6.07 -6.58 -9.84
CA SER A 6 6.83 -5.55 -9.15
C SER A 6 6.83 -4.23 -9.92
N VAL A 7 6.64 -3.13 -9.20
CA VAL A 7 6.80 -1.77 -9.71
C VAL A 7 7.85 -1.05 -8.87
N LEU A 8 8.86 -0.51 -9.54
CA LEU A 8 9.95 0.26 -8.97
C LEU A 8 10.00 1.62 -9.66
N ALA A 9 9.91 2.71 -8.90
CA ALA A 9 9.90 4.05 -9.47
C ALA A 9 10.59 5.06 -8.55
N HIS A 10 11.18 6.12 -9.13
CA HIS A 10 11.65 7.22 -8.29
C HIS A 10 10.49 8.05 -7.74
N LYS A 11 9.47 8.31 -8.58
CA LYS A 11 8.25 9.00 -8.20
C LYS A 11 7.07 8.28 -8.82
N LEU A 12 6.08 7.93 -8.02
CA LEU A 12 4.87 7.28 -8.48
C LEU A 12 3.65 7.95 -7.88
N THR A 13 2.69 8.27 -8.75
CA THR A 13 1.37 8.74 -8.33
C THR A 13 0.32 7.79 -8.87
N LEU A 14 -0.42 7.15 -7.97
CA LEU A 14 -1.58 6.34 -8.31
C LEU A 14 -2.85 7.18 -8.17
N ASN A 15 -3.48 7.47 -9.30
CA ASN A 15 -4.77 8.14 -9.38
C ASN A 15 -5.88 7.10 -9.61
N ILE A 16 -6.14 6.29 -8.58
CA ILE A 16 -7.10 5.19 -8.59
C ILE A 16 -8.23 5.57 -7.66
N SER A 17 -9.49 5.44 -8.09
CA SER A 17 -10.69 5.76 -7.29
C SER A 17 -11.27 4.56 -6.53
N ASN A 18 -10.98 3.35 -7.00
CA ASN A 18 -11.44 2.10 -6.41
C ASN A 18 -10.33 1.54 -5.50
N ASP A 19 -10.14 0.22 -5.51
CA ASP A 19 -9.18 -0.44 -4.62
C ASP A 19 -7.80 -0.55 -5.24
N VAL A 20 -6.79 -0.56 -4.37
CA VAL A 20 -5.44 -1.02 -4.69
C VAL A 20 -5.22 -2.33 -3.97
N SER A 21 -4.89 -3.37 -4.74
CA SER A 21 -4.53 -4.68 -4.19
C SER A 21 -3.19 -5.13 -4.73
N LEU A 22 -2.32 -5.58 -3.84
CA LEU A 22 -1.07 -6.26 -4.13
C LEU A 22 -1.19 -7.69 -3.59
N ASN A 23 -0.94 -8.69 -4.43
CA ASN A 23 -1.06 -10.10 -4.07
C ASN A 23 0.18 -10.89 -4.48
N ASN A 24 0.35 -12.05 -3.86
CA ASN A 24 1.28 -13.10 -4.29
C ASN A 24 2.70 -12.58 -4.53
N GLN A 25 3.33 -12.06 -3.47
CA GLN A 25 4.71 -11.54 -3.48
C GLN A 25 4.89 -10.30 -4.38
N SER A 26 3.80 -9.62 -4.73
CA SER A 26 3.89 -8.34 -5.44
C SER A 26 4.62 -7.28 -4.61
N LYS A 27 5.30 -6.37 -5.29
CA LYS A 27 6.03 -5.26 -4.66
C LYS A 27 5.71 -3.93 -5.34
N LEU A 28 5.34 -2.93 -4.56
CA LEU A 28 5.23 -1.54 -5.01
C LEU A 28 6.22 -0.70 -4.21
N SER A 29 7.29 -0.24 -4.86
CA SER A 29 8.29 0.56 -4.19
C SER A 29 8.61 1.85 -4.94
N ALA A 30 8.61 2.97 -4.22
CA ALA A 30 9.03 4.23 -4.79
C ALA A 30 9.66 5.19 -3.79
N ASN A 31 10.63 6.01 -4.23
CA ASN A 31 11.21 7.05 -3.36
C ASN A 31 10.11 8.04 -2.91
N ASN A 32 9.25 8.48 -3.82
CA ASN A 32 8.06 9.29 -3.50
C ASN A 32 6.80 8.61 -4.02
N LEU A 33 6.00 8.05 -3.13
CA LEU A 33 4.74 7.39 -3.47
C LEU A 33 3.55 8.24 -3.01
N LYS A 34 2.65 8.57 -3.95
CA LYS A 34 1.38 9.22 -3.65
C LYS A 34 0.21 8.39 -4.15
N ILE A 35 -0.66 7.97 -3.25
CA ILE A 35 -1.91 7.27 -3.56
C ILE A 35 -3.06 8.21 -3.19
N LYS A 36 -3.69 8.82 -4.21
CA LYS A 36 -4.50 10.03 -4.02
C LYS A 36 -5.77 9.81 -3.20
N LYS A 37 -6.67 8.90 -3.60
CA LYS A 37 -7.88 8.55 -2.85
C LYS A 37 -8.39 7.22 -3.35
N VAL A 38 -7.98 6.14 -2.69
CA VAL A 38 -8.48 4.79 -2.97
C VAL A 38 -9.58 4.44 -1.99
N ARG A 39 -10.45 3.50 -2.35
CA ARG A 39 -11.46 2.99 -1.43
C ARG A 39 -10.79 2.13 -0.37
N ASP A 40 -10.26 0.97 -0.76
CA ASP A 40 -9.44 0.11 0.09
C ASP A 40 -8.00 -0.04 -0.45
N LEU A 41 -7.04 -0.19 0.47
CA LEU A 41 -5.71 -0.71 0.14
C LEU A 41 -5.54 -2.09 0.78
N ASN A 42 -5.28 -3.11 -0.03
CA ASN A 42 -5.10 -4.48 0.41
C ASN A 42 -3.71 -5.01 0.03
N LEU A 43 -2.95 -5.46 1.03
CA LEU A 43 -1.69 -6.18 0.84
C LEU A 43 -1.84 -7.60 1.34
N ASN A 44 -1.67 -8.58 0.46
CA ASN A 44 -1.76 -9.99 0.80
C ASN A 44 -0.48 -10.73 0.37
N ASN A 45 0.35 -11.10 1.36
CA ASN A 45 1.67 -11.67 1.14
C ASN A 45 2.49 -10.81 0.16
N SER A 46 2.54 -9.50 0.39
CA SER A 46 3.08 -8.50 -0.56
C SER A 46 3.72 -7.31 0.15
N GLU A 47 4.53 -6.54 -0.57
CA GLU A 47 5.26 -5.38 -0.02
C GLU A 47 4.84 -4.05 -0.67
N LEU A 48 4.57 -3.04 0.16
CA LEU A 48 4.55 -1.63 -0.25
C LEU A 48 5.62 -0.88 0.54
N SER A 49 6.58 -0.27 -0.16
CA SER A 49 7.65 0.49 0.49
C SER A 49 7.88 1.85 -0.14
N ALA A 50 8.14 2.88 0.67
CA ALA A 50 8.50 4.18 0.14
C ALA A 50 9.43 4.98 1.06
N ASN A 51 10.21 5.91 0.52
CA ASN A 51 10.91 6.85 1.41
C ASN A 51 9.95 7.92 1.91
N ASN A 52 9.13 8.48 1.02
CA ASN A 52 8.05 9.40 1.36
C ASN A 52 6.72 8.85 0.83
N LEU A 53 5.77 8.61 1.73
CA LEU A 53 4.43 8.13 1.40
C LEU A 53 3.36 9.15 1.79
N THR A 54 2.48 9.44 0.84
CA THR A 54 1.14 9.96 1.13
C THR A 54 0.09 8.99 0.62
N LEU A 55 -0.72 8.46 1.51
CA LEU A 55 -1.83 7.56 1.19
C LEU A 55 -3.12 8.09 1.82
N ASN A 56 -4.14 8.27 0.98
CA ASN A 56 -5.49 8.52 1.46
C ASN A 56 -6.40 7.36 1.07
N THR A 57 -7.03 6.74 2.06
CA THR A 57 -8.07 5.73 1.88
C THR A 57 -9.40 6.26 2.41
N SER A 58 -10.49 6.04 1.66
CA SER A 58 -11.83 6.40 2.12
C SER A 58 -12.50 5.29 2.93
N ASN A 59 -11.87 4.12 3.03
CA ASN A 59 -12.33 3.02 3.86
C ASN A 59 -11.14 2.42 4.62
N ASN A 60 -10.65 1.23 4.26
CA ASN A 60 -9.66 0.51 5.07
C ASN A 60 -8.28 0.41 4.41
N ILE A 61 -7.27 0.21 5.26
CA ILE A 61 -6.01 -0.44 4.89
C ILE A 61 -6.02 -1.83 5.53
N THR A 62 -5.73 -2.86 4.76
CA THR A 62 -5.65 -4.24 5.27
C THR A 62 -4.38 -4.92 4.81
N LEU A 63 -3.57 -5.36 5.77
CA LEU A 63 -2.43 -6.22 5.55
C LEU A 63 -2.77 -7.63 6.05
N LYS A 64 -2.38 -8.64 5.27
CA LYS A 64 -2.60 -10.05 5.59
C LYS A 64 -1.35 -10.86 5.27
N ASN A 65 -1.17 -11.96 6.01
CA ASN A 65 -0.03 -12.86 5.84
C ASN A 65 1.29 -12.09 6.03
N LYS A 66 2.37 -12.48 5.36
CA LYS A 66 3.70 -11.86 5.48
C LYS A 66 3.83 -10.52 4.74
N SER A 67 2.74 -9.74 4.71
CA SER A 67 2.74 -8.44 4.06
C SER A 67 3.55 -7.42 4.84
N LYS A 68 4.28 -6.56 4.13
CA LYS A 68 5.07 -5.47 4.70
C LYS A 68 4.63 -4.15 4.09
N PHE A 69 4.31 -3.20 4.93
CA PHE A 69 4.06 -1.82 4.54
C PHE A 69 5.08 -0.97 5.27
N THR A 70 6.02 -0.36 4.57
CA THR A 70 7.05 0.47 5.22
C THR A 70 7.17 1.82 4.57
N ALA A 71 7.42 2.87 5.36
CA ALA A 71 7.89 4.12 4.81
C ALA A 71 8.83 4.87 5.76
N GLY A 72 9.78 5.63 5.20
CA GLY A 72 10.64 6.52 5.99
C GLY A 72 9.85 7.67 6.61
N ASN A 73 9.14 8.42 5.77
CA ASN A 73 8.16 9.43 6.15
C ASN A 73 6.77 8.98 5.67
N MET A 74 5.79 8.94 6.56
CA MET A 74 4.47 8.39 6.27
C MET A 74 3.35 9.37 6.66
N THR A 75 2.47 9.66 5.71
CA THR A 75 1.16 10.28 5.96
C THR A 75 0.07 9.32 5.52
N LEU A 76 -0.68 8.81 6.50
CA LEU A 76 -1.84 7.94 6.29
C LEU A 76 -3.12 8.67 6.69
N ASN A 77 -3.98 8.95 5.73
CA ASN A 77 -5.33 9.44 5.99
C ASN A 77 -6.31 8.29 5.73
N VAL A 78 -6.71 7.61 6.80
CA VAL A 78 -7.58 6.45 6.77
C VAL A 78 -8.88 6.82 7.46
N THR A 79 -10.00 6.66 6.75
CA THR A 79 -11.31 7.04 7.31
C THR A 79 -11.85 6.01 8.28
N ASN A 80 -11.57 4.72 8.05
CA ASN A 80 -12.11 3.64 8.85
C ASN A 80 -10.98 2.94 9.64
N ASN A 81 -10.51 1.76 9.21
CA ASN A 81 -9.52 1.00 9.99
C ASN A 81 -8.23 0.74 9.23
N VAL A 82 -7.15 0.58 10.01
CA VAL A 82 -5.93 -0.09 9.59
C VAL A 82 -5.89 -1.44 10.28
N THR A 83 -5.94 -2.52 9.51
CA THR A 83 -5.98 -3.89 10.05
C THR A 83 -4.74 -4.66 9.65
N LEU A 84 -4.05 -5.22 10.63
CA LEU A 84 -2.93 -6.13 10.47
C LEU A 84 -3.40 -7.54 10.87
N ASN A 85 -3.16 -8.54 10.02
CA ASN A 85 -3.54 -9.93 10.27
C ASN A 85 -2.35 -10.86 10.02
N ASN A 86 -2.23 -11.91 10.84
CA ASN A 86 -1.12 -12.87 10.81
C ASN A 86 0.23 -12.15 11.01
N ASP A 87 1.27 -12.58 10.29
CA ASP A 87 2.64 -12.06 10.39
C ASP A 87 2.86 -10.76 9.59
N SER A 88 1.85 -9.88 9.52
CA SER A 88 1.96 -8.64 8.75
C SER A 88 2.57 -7.51 9.56
N GLU A 89 3.32 -6.63 8.89
CA GLU A 89 4.05 -5.51 9.51
C GLU A 89 3.68 -4.17 8.85
N LEU A 90 3.49 -3.14 9.67
CA LEU A 90 3.34 -1.73 9.27
C LEU A 90 4.40 -0.87 9.97
#